data_AF-J4K7K3-F1
#
_entry.id   AF-J4K7K3-F1
#
_cell.length_a   1.000
_cell.length_b   1.000
_cell.length_c   1.000
_cell.angle_alpha   90.00
_cell.angle_beta   90.00
_cell.angle_gamma   90.00
#
_symmetry.space_group_name_H-M   'P 1'
#
loop_
_entity.id
_entity.type
_entity.pdbx_description
1 polymer ?
#
loop_
_entity_poly.entity_id
_entity_poly.type
_entity_poly.pdbx_seq_one_letter_code
_entity_poly.pdbx_strand_id
1 'polypeptide(L)'
;MKEIGEFKPKQNIDSVKKLKAFENTKNDVKGIEHIKTINQDKEGTVYNGTSYEKRVFRVEGKRVEGVFPQFESKFDTHLPKKMWQASDTEQFKYCSNNLKNALERDPSLAQGFTHRQLEQIKNGEPRISGKTWHHNEIPGQMQLVDNDKHDICRHTGGRSIWGGGSEYR
;
A
#
# COMPACT_ATOMS: atom_id res chain seq x y z
N MET A 1 -73.03 8.05 -14.07
CA MET A 1 -72.30 7.27 -15.09
C MET A 1 -71.29 6.43 -14.32
N LYS A 2 -71.49 5.12 -14.06
CA LYS A 2 -71.27 3.96 -14.97
C LYS A 2 -69.95 4.13 -15.74
N GLU A 3 -68.93 3.27 -15.69
CA GLU A 3 -68.73 1.84 -15.38
C GLU A 3 -67.21 1.62 -15.10
N ILE A 4 -66.79 0.96 -14.00
CA ILE A 4 -66.19 -0.39 -13.89
C ILE A 4 -65.21 -0.89 -14.97
N GLY A 5 -64.14 -1.56 -14.50
CA GLY A 5 -63.28 -2.47 -15.27
C GLY A 5 -61.81 -2.43 -14.82
N GLU A 6 -61.47 -2.83 -13.58
CA GLU A 6 -60.82 -4.13 -13.24
C GLU A 6 -59.75 -4.65 -14.21
N PHE A 7 -58.50 -4.80 -13.74
CA PHE A 7 -57.84 -6.10 -13.53
C PHE A 7 -56.47 -5.93 -12.83
N LYS A 8 -56.23 -6.68 -11.74
CA LYS A 8 -54.92 -6.83 -11.07
C LYS A 8 -54.07 -7.88 -11.81
N PRO A 9 -52.75 -7.85 -11.67
CA PRO A 9 -52.19 -8.87 -10.78
C PRO A 9 -51.11 -8.32 -9.85
N LYS A 10 -51.18 -8.72 -8.57
CA LYS A 10 -49.97 -8.85 -7.74
C LYS A 10 -49.25 -10.11 -8.21
N GLN A 11 -48.02 -9.98 -8.67
CA GLN A 11 -47.06 -11.07 -8.60
C GLN A 11 -45.75 -10.56 -8.03
N ASN A 12 -45.41 -11.12 -6.88
CA ASN A 12 -44.10 -11.13 -6.29
C ASN A 12 -43.13 -11.81 -7.28
N ILE A 13 -42.09 -11.12 -7.72
CA ILE A 13 -41.03 -11.69 -8.55
C ILE A 13 -39.69 -11.20 -8.03
N ASP A 14 -39.18 -11.92 -7.02
CA ASP A 14 -37.78 -12.02 -6.59
C ASP A 14 -36.86 -12.54 -7.73
N SER A 15 -37.04 -12.09 -8.98
CA SER A 15 -36.42 -12.78 -10.13
C SER A 15 -36.25 -11.94 -11.40
N VAL A 16 -35.97 -10.63 -11.37
CA VAL A 16 -35.45 -9.95 -12.58
C VAL A 16 -34.44 -8.84 -12.25
N LYS A 17 -33.19 -9.22 -11.96
CA LYS A 17 -31.99 -8.68 -12.65
C LYS A 17 -30.76 -9.52 -12.31
N LYS A 18 -30.86 -10.80 -12.69
CA LYS A 18 -29.67 -11.58 -13.07
C LYS A 18 -29.25 -11.09 -14.45
N LEU A 19 -28.47 -10.01 -14.49
CA LEU A 19 -27.74 -9.59 -15.68
C LEU A 19 -26.31 -9.19 -15.30
N LYS A 20 -25.46 -10.23 -15.37
CA LYS A 20 -24.13 -10.19 -15.97
C LYS A 20 -23.24 -9.00 -15.62
N ALA A 21 -22.41 -9.20 -14.60
CA ALA A 21 -21.02 -8.79 -14.64
C ALA A 21 -20.10 -10.00 -14.37
N PHE A 22 -20.39 -11.12 -15.03
CA PHE A 22 -19.40 -12.15 -15.34
C PHE A 22 -19.16 -12.07 -16.84
N GLU A 23 -18.08 -11.38 -17.18
CA GLU A 23 -17.33 -11.30 -18.43
C GLU A 23 -16.57 -9.97 -18.29
N ASN A 24 -15.26 -9.91 -18.10
CA ASN A 24 -14.21 -10.75 -18.62
C ASN A 24 -12.92 -10.29 -17.93
N THR A 25 -12.19 -11.17 -17.24
CA THR A 25 -10.79 -11.37 -17.63
C THR A 25 -10.44 -12.84 -17.51
N LYS A 26 -10.31 -13.48 -18.67
CA LYS A 26 -9.58 -14.74 -18.92
C LYS A 26 -8.09 -14.71 -18.49
N ASN A 27 -7.69 -13.84 -17.56
CA ASN A 27 -6.34 -13.70 -17.01
C ASN A 27 -6.19 -14.28 -15.59
N ASP A 28 -7.29 -14.61 -14.89
CA ASP A 28 -7.23 -15.21 -13.54
C ASP A 28 -6.83 -16.71 -13.54
N VAL A 29 -6.45 -17.25 -14.70
CA VAL A 29 -5.94 -18.63 -14.85
C VAL A 29 -4.42 -18.70 -14.60
N LYS A 30 -3.71 -17.57 -14.49
CA LYS A 30 -2.34 -17.60 -13.98
C LYS A 30 -2.39 -17.69 -12.45
N GLY A 31 -1.96 -18.82 -11.93
CA GLY A 31 -1.75 -19.04 -10.50
C GLY A 31 -0.87 -17.95 -9.88
N ILE A 32 -0.82 -17.91 -8.55
CA ILE A 32 -0.01 -16.94 -7.82
C ILE A 32 1.48 -17.21 -8.12
N GLU A 33 2.20 -16.21 -8.61
CA GLU A 33 3.64 -16.30 -8.86
C GLU A 33 4.40 -16.05 -7.54
N HIS A 34 5.16 -17.04 -7.03
CA HIS A 34 6.00 -16.86 -5.84
C HIS A 34 7.28 -16.08 -6.20
N ILE A 35 7.55 -14.99 -5.49
CA ILE A 35 8.81 -14.24 -5.60
C ILE A 35 9.73 -14.57 -4.43
N LYS A 36 10.99 -14.85 -4.74
CA LYS A 36 12.01 -15.12 -3.71
C LYS A 36 12.33 -13.85 -2.92
N THR A 37 12.13 -13.88 -1.62
CA THR A 37 12.57 -12.82 -0.70
C THR A 37 13.74 -13.31 0.17
N ILE A 38 14.65 -12.42 0.56
CA ILE A 38 15.92 -12.79 1.21
C ILE A 38 15.76 -13.43 2.60
N ASN A 39 14.58 -13.31 3.23
CA ASN A 39 14.25 -13.83 4.56
C ASN A 39 12.91 -14.60 4.54
N GLN A 40 12.63 -15.30 3.43
CA GLN A 40 11.38 -16.08 3.30
C GLN A 40 11.27 -17.25 4.29
N ASP A 41 12.40 -17.72 4.84
CA ASP A 41 12.48 -18.70 5.93
C ASP A 41 11.84 -18.20 7.24
N LYS A 42 11.63 -16.89 7.37
CA LYS A 42 11.09 -16.26 8.58
C LYS A 42 9.56 -16.20 8.60
N GLU A 43 8.88 -16.79 7.61
CA GLU A 43 7.42 -16.82 7.57
C GLU A 43 6.82 -17.27 8.91
N GLY A 44 5.92 -16.46 9.47
CA GLY A 44 5.24 -16.72 10.73
C GLY A 44 6.08 -16.45 11.98
N THR A 45 7.31 -15.94 11.84
CA THR A 45 8.18 -15.61 12.97
C THR A 45 8.17 -14.12 13.28
N VAL A 46 8.62 -13.77 14.50
CA VAL A 46 8.88 -12.38 14.91
C VAL A 46 10.38 -12.22 15.10
N TYR A 47 10.97 -11.27 14.39
CA TYR A 47 12.39 -10.93 14.49
C TYR A 47 12.53 -9.45 14.89
N ASN A 48 13.22 -9.20 16.00
CA ASN A 48 13.40 -7.87 16.57
C ASN A 48 12.09 -7.06 16.70
N GLY A 49 11.02 -7.74 17.13
CA GLY A 49 9.69 -7.15 17.28
C GLY A 49 8.94 -6.86 15.97
N THR A 50 9.42 -7.38 14.83
CA THR A 50 8.78 -7.25 13.51
C THR A 50 8.35 -8.63 13.03
N SER A 51 7.06 -8.82 12.71
CA SER A 51 6.57 -10.08 12.16
C SER A 51 6.96 -10.22 10.69
N TYR A 52 7.22 -11.46 10.25
CA TYR A 52 7.44 -11.79 8.84
C TYR A 52 6.25 -12.59 8.33
N GLU A 53 5.51 -12.02 7.40
CA GLU A 53 4.23 -12.57 6.96
C GLU A 53 4.22 -12.81 5.46
N LYS A 54 3.58 -13.92 5.05
CA LYS A 54 3.28 -14.16 3.64
C LYS A 54 2.20 -13.17 3.20
N ARG A 55 2.48 -12.44 2.13
CA ARG A 55 1.59 -11.44 1.54
C ARG A 55 1.33 -11.79 0.09
N VAL A 56 0.08 -11.62 -0.34
CA VAL A 56 -0.34 -11.74 -1.75
C VAL A 56 -0.77 -10.37 -2.23
N PHE A 57 -0.19 -9.91 -3.34
CA PHE A 57 -0.48 -8.58 -3.90
C PHE A 57 -0.40 -8.60 -5.43
N ARG A 58 -0.70 -7.47 -6.08
CA ARG A 58 -0.68 -7.35 -7.54
C ARG A 58 0.48 -6.48 -8.02
N VAL A 59 1.25 -7.00 -8.97
CA VAL A 59 2.29 -6.27 -9.71
C VAL A 59 1.99 -6.42 -11.19
N GLU A 60 1.86 -5.31 -11.91
CA GLU A 60 1.57 -5.29 -13.35
C GLU A 60 0.39 -6.20 -13.77
N GLY A 61 -0.63 -6.28 -12.93
CA GLY A 61 -1.83 -7.10 -13.17
C GLY A 61 -1.71 -8.57 -12.77
N LYS A 62 -0.50 -9.07 -12.46
CA LYS A 62 -0.27 -10.43 -11.98
C LYS A 62 -0.40 -10.51 -10.46
N ARG A 63 -0.87 -11.66 -9.95
CA ARG A 63 -0.84 -11.98 -8.52
C ARG A 63 0.51 -12.57 -8.16
N VAL A 64 1.17 -11.98 -7.18
CA VAL A 64 2.44 -12.44 -6.65
C VAL A 64 2.33 -12.70 -5.16
N GLU A 65 3.13 -13.63 -4.65
CA GLU A 65 3.29 -13.85 -3.20
C GLU A 65 4.75 -13.83 -2.77
N GLY A 66 4.98 -13.42 -1.53
CA GLY A 66 6.29 -13.45 -0.89
C GLY A 66 6.16 -13.19 0.60
N VAL A 67 7.28 -13.26 1.32
CA VAL A 67 7.32 -13.06 2.77
C VAL A 67 8.02 -11.74 3.09
N PHE A 68 7.37 -10.87 3.86
CA PHE A 68 7.81 -9.50 4.12
C PHE A 68 7.71 -9.14 5.61
N PRO A 69 8.62 -8.30 6.12
CA PRO A 69 8.47 -7.72 7.44
C PRO A 69 7.25 -6.79 7.50
N GLN A 70 6.48 -6.86 8.58
CA GLN A 70 5.37 -5.95 8.84
C GLN A 70 5.80 -4.87 9.82
N PHE A 71 6.22 -3.73 9.28
CA PHE A 71 6.67 -2.60 10.08
C PHE A 71 5.50 -1.83 10.71
N GLU A 72 5.71 -1.31 11.91
CA GLU A 72 4.84 -0.29 12.49
C GLU A 72 5.05 1.03 11.75
N SER A 73 4.12 1.36 10.86
CA SER A 73 4.14 2.62 10.12
C SER A 73 3.60 3.77 10.95
N LYS A 74 4.28 4.92 10.91
CA LYS A 74 3.81 6.18 11.48
C LYS A 74 2.96 6.98 10.50
N PHE A 75 3.12 6.72 9.20
CA PHE A 75 2.32 7.35 8.16
C PHE A 75 2.45 6.58 6.84
N ASP A 76 1.31 6.33 6.20
CA ASP A 76 1.25 5.68 4.90
C ASP A 76 0.88 6.70 3.81
N THR A 77 1.52 6.58 2.65
CA THR A 77 1.22 7.39 1.47
C THR A 77 1.43 6.59 0.19
N HIS A 78 0.98 7.11 -0.94
CA HIS A 78 1.16 6.50 -2.26
C HIS A 78 1.93 7.42 -3.20
N LEU A 79 2.94 6.86 -3.88
CA LEU A 79 3.63 7.48 -4.99
C LEU A 79 2.80 7.35 -6.28
N PRO A 80 2.67 8.44 -7.06
CA PRO A 80 2.10 8.34 -8.40
C PRO A 80 3.05 7.52 -9.30
N LYS A 81 2.50 6.77 -10.25
CA LYS A 81 3.28 5.88 -11.15
C LYS A 81 4.48 6.57 -11.81
N LYS A 82 4.32 7.84 -12.20
CA LYS A 82 5.40 8.65 -12.81
C LYS A 82 6.64 8.82 -11.92
N MET A 83 6.51 8.58 -10.62
CA MET A 83 7.60 8.70 -9.65
C MET A 83 8.19 7.35 -9.23
N TRP A 84 7.67 6.22 -9.73
CA TRP A 84 8.16 4.90 -9.30
C TRP A 84 9.64 4.67 -9.64
N GLN A 85 10.14 5.31 -10.69
CA GLN A 85 11.55 5.26 -11.11
C GLN A 85 12.30 6.56 -10.77
N ALA A 86 11.74 7.46 -9.96
CA ALA A 86 12.47 8.62 -9.47
C ALA A 86 13.49 8.21 -8.41
N SER A 87 14.47 9.08 -8.13
CA SER A 87 15.48 8.84 -7.09
C SER A 87 14.85 8.67 -5.70
N ASP A 88 15.56 8.02 -4.76
CA ASP A 88 15.09 7.94 -3.37
C ASP A 88 14.82 9.34 -2.81
N THR A 89 15.70 10.30 -3.10
CA THR A 89 15.55 11.67 -2.62
C THR A 89 14.26 12.33 -3.12
N GLU A 90 13.92 12.15 -4.41
CA GLU A 90 12.69 12.72 -4.98
C GLU A 90 11.43 12.04 -4.44
N GLN A 91 11.43 10.70 -4.36
CA GLN A 91 10.33 9.94 -3.79
C GLN A 91 10.09 10.31 -2.34
N PHE A 92 11.17 10.40 -1.56
CA PHE A 92 11.09 10.71 -0.13
C PHE A 92 10.63 12.14 0.10
N LYS A 93 11.11 13.11 -0.70
CA LYS A 93 10.63 14.49 -0.66
C LYS A 93 9.12 14.57 -0.94
N TYR A 94 8.63 13.81 -1.93
CA TYR A 94 7.20 13.73 -2.21
C TYR A 94 6.41 13.16 -1.03
N CYS A 95 6.91 12.08 -0.42
CA CYS A 95 6.26 11.46 0.73
C CYS A 95 6.24 12.39 1.96
N SER A 96 7.35 13.09 2.24
CA SER A 96 7.43 14.09 3.32
C SER A 96 6.46 15.26 3.09
N ASN A 97 6.28 15.72 1.85
CA ASN A 97 5.29 16.74 1.53
C ASN A 97 3.85 16.23 1.73
N ASN A 98 3.56 14.96 1.42
CA ASN A 98 2.25 14.38 1.72
C ASN A 98 1.97 14.31 3.22
N LEU A 99 2.97 13.93 4.03
CA LEU A 99 2.87 13.94 5.48
C LEU A 99 2.69 15.37 6.03
N LYS A 100 3.43 16.36 5.50
CA LYS A 100 3.23 17.77 5.83
C LYS A 100 1.78 18.20 5.58
N ASN A 101 1.27 17.95 4.39
CA ASN A 101 -0.11 18.29 4.02
C ASN A 101 -1.14 17.53 4.89
N ALA A 102 -0.81 16.32 5.36
CA ALA A 102 -1.66 15.58 6.28
C ALA A 102 -1.68 16.21 7.68
N LEU A 103 -0.52 16.62 8.21
CA LEU A 103 -0.42 17.34 9.49
C LEU A 103 -1.14 18.70 9.49
N GLU A 104 -1.16 19.39 8.34
CA GLU A 104 -1.92 20.64 8.19
C GLU A 104 -3.43 20.41 8.26
N ARG A 105 -3.91 19.26 7.76
CA ARG A 105 -5.33 18.87 7.77
C ARG A 105 -5.75 18.25 9.09
N ASP A 106 -4.85 17.49 9.72
CA ASP A 106 -5.07 16.82 10.99
C ASP A 106 -3.84 17.01 11.89
N PRO A 107 -3.84 18.06 12.74
CA PRO A 107 -2.77 18.31 13.69
C PRO A 107 -2.58 17.20 14.74
N SER A 108 -3.55 16.29 14.93
CA SER A 108 -3.42 15.20 15.91
C SER A 108 -2.31 14.20 15.52
N LEU A 109 -2.01 14.09 14.22
CA LEU A 109 -0.90 13.29 13.70
C LEU A 109 0.46 13.72 14.28
N ALA A 110 0.58 14.96 14.77
CA ALA A 110 1.81 15.47 15.36
C ALA A 110 2.24 14.73 16.64
N GLN A 111 1.31 14.06 17.34
CA GLN A 111 1.60 13.32 18.58
C GLN A 111 2.59 12.17 18.38
N GLY A 112 2.72 11.65 17.16
CA GLY A 112 3.67 10.58 16.82
C GLY A 112 5.11 11.05 16.56
N PHE A 113 5.39 12.36 16.62
CA PHE A 113 6.65 12.96 16.19
C PHE A 113 7.27 13.85 17.25
N THR A 114 8.60 13.88 17.28
CA THR A 114 9.35 14.84 18.10
C THR A 114 9.34 16.24 17.48
N HIS A 115 9.67 17.27 18.27
CA HIS A 115 9.74 18.64 17.77
C HIS A 115 10.65 18.77 16.54
N ARG A 116 11.86 18.18 16.60
CA ARG A 116 12.79 18.14 15.48
C ARG A 116 12.19 17.48 14.24
N GLN A 117 11.52 16.34 14.39
CA GLN A 117 10.89 15.65 13.26
C GLN A 117 9.79 16.51 12.62
N LEU A 118 8.98 17.19 13.44
CA LEU A 118 7.95 18.12 12.95
C LEU A 118 8.55 19.29 12.17
N GLU A 119 9.68 19.85 12.60
CA GLU A 119 10.39 20.89 11.84
C GLU A 119 10.85 20.37 10.47
N GLN A 120 11.49 19.19 10.44
CA GLN A 120 11.96 18.57 9.19
C GLN A 120 10.80 18.31 8.22
N ILE A 121 9.67 17.82 8.74
CA ILE A 121 8.46 17.58 7.95
C ILE A 121 7.91 18.91 7.40
N LYS A 122 7.80 19.95 8.23
CA LYS A 122 7.32 21.28 7.80
C LYS A 122 8.22 21.92 6.74
N ASN A 123 9.52 21.66 6.82
CA ASN A 123 10.51 22.09 5.84
C ASN A 123 10.51 21.24 4.55
N GLY A 124 9.74 20.16 4.50
CA GLY A 124 9.69 19.25 3.35
C GLY A 124 11.00 18.49 3.14
N GLU A 125 11.73 18.20 4.22
CA GLU A 125 12.97 17.45 4.15
C GLU A 125 12.71 16.00 3.69
N PRO A 126 13.52 15.45 2.78
CA PRO A 126 13.36 14.07 2.33
C PRO A 126 13.66 13.07 3.45
N ARG A 127 14.51 13.42 4.42
CA ARG A 127 14.90 12.53 5.52
C ARG A 127 14.46 13.11 6.84
N ILE A 128 13.84 12.28 7.66
CA ILE A 128 13.33 12.63 8.98
C ILE A 128 14.18 11.87 10.01
N SER A 129 14.64 12.55 11.04
CA SER A 129 15.60 11.98 12.00
C SER A 129 15.04 10.71 12.66
N GLY A 130 15.80 9.61 12.59
CA GLY A 130 15.41 8.31 13.13
C GLY A 130 14.28 7.59 12.37
N LYS A 131 13.88 8.11 11.20
CA LYS A 131 12.83 7.52 10.36
C LYS A 131 13.30 7.37 8.92
N THR A 132 12.68 6.44 8.21
CA THR A 132 12.95 6.23 6.79
C THR A 132 11.65 5.93 6.04
N TRP A 133 11.61 6.34 4.78
CA TRP A 133 10.53 6.00 3.87
C TRP A 133 10.79 4.61 3.30
N HIS A 134 10.06 3.63 3.80
CA HIS A 134 10.11 2.25 3.35
C HIS A 134 9.21 2.03 2.14
N HIS A 135 9.76 1.45 1.07
CA HIS A 135 8.99 0.97 -0.08
C HIS A 135 8.30 -0.34 0.28
N ASN A 136 6.99 -0.30 0.48
CA ASN A 136 6.17 -1.48 0.77
C ASN A 136 6.07 -2.40 -0.45
N GLU A 137 5.80 -3.70 -0.25
CA GLU A 137 5.62 -4.66 -1.34
C GLU A 137 4.48 -4.28 -2.30
N ILE A 138 3.45 -3.58 -1.81
CA ILE A 138 2.34 -3.06 -2.61
C ILE A 138 2.83 -1.90 -3.50
N PRO A 139 2.66 -1.98 -4.83
CA PRO A 139 3.15 -0.96 -5.74
C PRO A 139 2.70 0.46 -5.42
N GLY A 140 3.68 1.36 -5.26
CA GLY A 140 3.48 2.75 -4.95
C GLY A 140 3.24 3.04 -3.46
N GLN A 141 2.95 2.05 -2.62
CA GLN A 141 2.76 2.28 -1.19
C GLN A 141 4.11 2.57 -0.51
N MET A 142 4.14 3.65 0.25
CA MET A 142 5.29 4.10 1.03
C MET A 142 4.87 4.24 2.48
N GLN A 143 5.75 3.82 3.39
CA GLN A 143 5.50 3.82 4.83
C GLN A 143 6.62 4.55 5.54
N LEU A 144 6.30 5.48 6.43
CA LEU A 144 7.29 6.12 7.30
C LEU A 144 7.51 5.22 8.51
N VAL A 145 8.65 4.53 8.54
CA VAL A 145 8.97 3.54 9.58
C VAL A 145 10.20 3.96 10.38
N ASP A 146 10.43 3.25 11.47
CA ASP A 146 11.64 3.41 12.27
C ASP A 146 12.89 2.93 11.51
N ASN A 147 13.92 3.79 11.40
CA ASN A 147 15.10 3.50 10.58
C ASN A 147 15.86 2.29 11.12
N ASP A 148 16.06 2.21 12.43
CA ASP A 148 16.89 1.16 13.02
C ASP A 148 16.21 -0.21 12.90
N LYS A 149 14.89 -0.26 13.10
CA LYS A 149 14.11 -1.48 12.83
C LYS A 149 14.18 -1.89 11.37
N HIS A 150 14.06 -0.93 10.45
CA HIS A 150 14.12 -1.17 9.01
C HIS A 150 15.49 -1.73 8.59
N ASP A 151 16.57 -1.16 9.12
CA ASP A 151 17.94 -1.56 8.79
C ASP A 151 18.31 -2.94 9.37
N ILE A 152 17.86 -3.25 10.59
CA ILE A 152 18.07 -4.57 11.22
C ILE A 152 17.25 -5.64 10.49
N CYS A 153 16.01 -5.33 10.13
CA CYS A 153 15.12 -6.26 9.42
C CYS A 153 15.35 -6.19 7.91
N ARG A 154 16.56 -6.50 7.45
CA ARG A 154 16.90 -6.52 6.01
C ARG A 154 15.88 -7.37 5.25
N HIS A 155 15.35 -6.86 4.14
CA HIS A 155 14.30 -7.52 3.39
C HIS A 155 14.35 -7.15 1.90
N THR A 156 13.62 -7.91 1.08
CA THR A 156 13.30 -7.50 -0.29
C THR A 156 12.19 -6.47 -0.23
N GLY A 157 12.52 -5.18 -0.40
CA GLY A 157 11.53 -4.09 -0.39
C GLY A 157 10.87 -3.85 -1.74
N GLY A 158 9.80 -3.05 -1.74
CA GLY A 158 9.08 -2.61 -2.94
C GLY A 158 9.95 -1.93 -3.99
N ARG A 159 11.08 -1.34 -3.56
CA ARG A 159 12.08 -0.77 -4.45
C ARG A 159 12.57 -1.80 -5.48
N SER A 160 12.84 -3.03 -5.07
CA SER A 160 13.29 -4.09 -5.97
C SER A 160 12.15 -4.73 -6.78
N ILE A 161 10.90 -4.53 -6.38
CA ILE A 161 9.73 -5.20 -6.97
C ILE A 161 9.06 -4.33 -8.03
N TRP A 162 8.89 -3.03 -7.75
CA TRP A 162 8.17 -2.08 -8.59
C TRP A 162 8.84 -0.70 -8.70
N GLY A 163 9.78 -0.38 -7.80
CA GLY A 163 10.41 0.94 -7.70
C GLY A 163 11.70 1.16 -8.51
N GLY A 164 11.95 0.35 -9.55
CA GLY A 164 13.14 0.48 -10.41
C GLY A 164 14.41 -0.21 -9.93
N GLY A 165 14.47 -0.73 -8.71
CA GLY A 165 15.63 -1.45 -8.18
C GLY A 165 16.81 -0.56 -7.80
N SER A 166 18.02 -1.14 -7.80
CA SER A 166 19.26 -0.46 -7.38
C SER A 166 19.65 0.71 -8.27
N GLU A 167 19.33 0.64 -9.56
CA GLU A 167 19.73 1.63 -10.57
C GLU A 167 19.16 3.03 -10.33
N TYR A 168 18.10 3.12 -9.52
CA TYR A 168 17.40 4.38 -9.26
C TYR A 168 17.58 4.87 -7.84
N ARG A 169 18.36 4.22 -6.97
CA ARG A 169 18.55 4.66 -5.57
C ARG A 169 19.23 6.01 -5.48
#